data_AF-A0A439KKW6-F1
#
_entry.id   AF-A0A439KKW6-F1
#
_cell.length_a   1.000
_cell.length_b   1.000
_cell.length_c   1.000
_cell.angle_alpha   90.00
_cell.angle_beta   90.00
_cell.angle_gamma   90.00
#
_symmetry.space_group_name_H-M   'P 1'
#
loop_
_entity.id
_entity.type
_entity.pdbx_description
1 polymer ?
#
loop_
_entity_poly.entity_id
_entity_poly.type
_entity_poly.pdbx_seq_one_letter_code
_entity_poly.pdbx_strand_id
1 'polypeptide(L)'
;ILFIGQVASHAKGREAFQEVDYVRFFGDIAKWVVEIDDASRIPELVTRAFAVATSGRPGPVVISLPEDMLASLAEAPEALPHTPVETRPGEAELDA
;
A
#
# COMPACT_ATOMS: atom_id res chain seq x y z
N ILE A 1 -7.32 -1.18 3.04
CA ILE A 1 -6.21 -0.61 2.22
C ILE A 1 -6.86 0.33 1.22
N LEU A 2 -6.37 1.56 1.11
CA LEU A 2 -6.84 2.55 0.14
C LEU A 2 -5.84 2.58 -1.02
N PHE A 3 -6.32 2.31 -2.23
CA PHE A 3 -5.59 2.59 -3.47
C PHE A 3 -6.08 3.91 -4.03
N ILE A 4 -5.17 4.80 -4.41
CA ILE A 4 -5.50 6.13 -4.91
C ILE A 4 -4.66 6.46 -6.14
N GLY A 5 -5.28 7.04 -7.16
CA GLY A 5 -4.58 7.50 -8.35
C GLY A 5 -3.69 8.71 -8.05
N GLN A 6 -2.60 8.82 -8.78
CA GLN A 6 -1.67 9.95 -8.76
C GLN A 6 -1.42 10.43 -10.18
N VAL A 7 -1.08 11.72 -10.31
CA VAL A 7 -0.59 12.29 -11.58
C VAL A 7 0.63 11.51 -12.10
N ALA A 8 0.85 11.54 -13.42
CA ALA A 8 2.00 10.87 -13.99
C ALA A 8 3.33 11.34 -13.37
N SER A 9 4.30 10.45 -13.29
CA SER A 9 5.61 10.69 -12.65
C SER A 9 6.31 11.95 -13.20
N HIS A 10 6.19 12.20 -14.51
CA HIS A 10 6.80 13.37 -15.17
C HIS A 10 6.13 14.72 -14.82
N ALA A 11 4.91 14.69 -14.30
CA ALA A 11 4.13 15.87 -13.93
C ALA A 11 4.30 16.26 -12.45
N LYS A 12 4.89 15.39 -11.63
CA LYS A 12 5.11 15.64 -10.20
C LYS A 12 6.03 16.84 -9.94
N GLY A 13 5.74 17.60 -8.90
CA GLY A 13 6.50 18.78 -8.47
C GLY A 13 6.36 19.98 -9.41
N ARG A 14 5.37 19.95 -10.30
CA ARG A 14 5.13 20.99 -11.32
C ARG A 14 3.79 21.69 -11.14
N GLU A 15 3.22 21.60 -9.93
CA GLU A 15 1.88 22.12 -9.62
C GLU A 15 0.84 21.54 -10.59
N ALA A 16 0.97 20.24 -10.89
CA ALA A 16 0.06 19.58 -11.81
C ALA A 16 -1.36 19.59 -11.24
N PHE A 17 -2.34 19.74 -12.12
CA PHE A 17 -3.74 19.68 -11.71
C PHE A 17 -4.02 18.32 -11.04
N GLN A 18 -4.58 18.35 -9.83
CA GLN A 18 -4.86 17.19 -8.95
C GLN A 18 -3.64 16.53 -8.29
N GLU A 19 -2.45 17.15 -8.33
CA GLU A 19 -1.29 16.68 -7.57
C GLU A 19 -1.53 16.81 -6.05
N VAL A 20 -1.32 15.71 -5.32
CA VAL A 20 -1.35 15.68 -3.85
C VAL A 20 -0.13 14.91 -3.34
N ASP A 21 0.59 15.49 -2.38
CA ASP A 21 1.60 14.77 -1.61
C ASP A 21 0.91 13.86 -0.58
N TYR A 22 0.58 12.64 -1.00
CA TYR A 22 -0.17 11.69 -0.17
C TYR A 22 0.61 11.23 1.07
N VAL A 23 1.94 11.15 0.99
CA VAL A 23 2.78 10.80 2.14
C VAL A 23 2.61 11.84 3.25
N ARG A 24 2.64 13.13 2.90
CA ARG A 24 2.37 14.20 3.87
C ARG A 24 0.90 14.25 4.28
N PHE A 25 -0.03 14.08 3.34
CA PHE A 25 -1.46 14.20 3.61
C PHE A 25 -1.98 13.13 4.57
N PHE A 26 -1.54 11.88 4.41
CA PHE A 26 -2.00 10.75 5.22
C PHE A 26 -1.03 10.32 6.32
N GLY A 27 0.18 10.89 6.40
CA GLY A 27 1.23 10.42 7.29
C GLY A 27 0.83 10.30 8.76
N ASP A 28 -0.01 11.21 9.26
CA ASP A 28 -0.50 11.20 10.65
C ASP A 28 -1.78 10.36 10.86
N ILE A 29 -2.39 9.87 9.78
CA ILE A 29 -3.68 9.17 9.80
C ILE A 29 -3.49 7.68 9.50
N ALA A 30 -2.63 7.36 8.53
CA ALA A 30 -2.39 6.02 8.05
C ALA A 30 -1.18 5.39 8.76
N LYS A 31 -1.29 4.09 9.04
CA LYS A 31 -0.18 3.29 9.57
C LYS A 31 0.99 3.22 8.59
N TRP A 32 0.69 3.26 7.30
CA TRP A 32 1.68 3.32 6.24
C TRP A 32 1.12 3.99 5.00
N VAL A 33 1.93 4.86 4.41
CA VAL A 33 1.65 5.51 3.14
C VAL A 33 2.83 5.23 2.22
N VAL A 34 2.54 4.84 0.98
CA VAL A 34 3.56 4.57 -0.03
C VAL A 34 3.04 4.96 -1.40
N GLU A 35 3.96 5.33 -2.29
CA GLU A 35 3.69 5.43 -3.72
C GLU A 35 4.40 4.29 -4.45
N ILE A 36 3.73 3.68 -5.43
CA ILE A 36 4.33 2.69 -6.31
C ILE A 36 4.60 3.38 -7.64
N ASP A 37 5.84 3.81 -7.88
CA ASP A 37 6.27 4.47 -9.12
C ASP A 37 6.83 3.48 -10.17
N ASP A 38 7.03 2.23 -9.78
CA ASP A 38 7.50 1.13 -10.63
C ASP A 38 6.53 -0.06 -10.55
N ALA A 39 5.94 -0.43 -11.70
CA ALA A 39 4.99 -1.52 -11.82
C ALA A 39 5.57 -2.88 -11.38
N SER A 40 6.88 -3.09 -11.53
CA SER A 40 7.55 -4.32 -11.11
C SER A 40 7.50 -4.54 -9.59
N ARG A 41 7.27 -3.46 -8.82
CA ARG A 41 7.19 -3.49 -7.35
C ARG A 41 5.78 -3.72 -6.82
N ILE A 42 4.76 -3.72 -7.68
CA ILE A 42 3.37 -3.96 -7.27
C ILE A 42 3.24 -5.25 -6.43
N PRO A 43 3.79 -6.42 -6.84
CA PRO A 43 3.61 -7.65 -6.08
C PRO A 43 4.19 -7.57 -4.65
N GLU A 44 5.38 -6.98 -4.51
CA GLU A 44 6.05 -6.76 -3.23
C GLU A 44 5.25 -5.81 -2.34
N LEU A 45 4.92 -4.63 -2.85
CA LEU A 45 4.35 -3.53 -2.06
C LEU A 45 2.89 -3.79 -1.69
N VAL A 46 2.12 -4.48 -2.54
CA VAL A 46 0.77 -4.91 -2.18
C VAL A 46 0.82 -5.98 -1.09
N THR A 47 1.71 -6.98 -1.20
CA THR A 47 1.89 -7.99 -0.15
C THR A 47 2.26 -7.34 1.18
N ARG A 48 3.20 -6.40 1.16
CA ARG A 48 3.58 -5.61 2.33
C ARG A 48 2.41 -4.79 2.87
N ALA A 49 1.57 -4.20 2.01
CA ALA A 49 0.42 -3.42 2.44
C ALA A 49 -0.56 -4.24 3.26
N PHE A 50 -0.85 -5.48 2.84
CA PHE A 50 -1.66 -6.41 3.61
C PHE A 50 -1.00 -6.75 4.94
N ALA A 51 0.29 -7.12 4.94
CA ALA A 51 1.01 -7.44 6.17
C ALA A 51 1.03 -6.26 7.17
N VAL A 52 1.25 -5.03 6.70
CA VAL A 52 1.24 -3.84 7.54
C VAL A 52 -0.16 -3.52 8.04
N ALA A 53 -1.17 -3.61 7.19
CA ALA A 53 -2.55 -3.33 7.56
C ALA A 53 -3.09 -4.28 8.64
N THR A 54 -2.64 -5.53 8.66
CA THR A 54 -3.17 -6.58 9.56
C THR A 54 -2.28 -6.92 10.75
N SER A 55 -0.98 -6.59 10.73
CA SER A 55 -0.06 -6.93 11.83
C SER A 55 -0.28 -6.11 13.10
N GLY A 56 -0.10 -6.74 14.27
CA GLY A 56 -0.23 -6.08 15.57
C GLY A 56 -1.61 -5.45 15.74
N ARG A 57 -1.68 -4.14 16.00
CA ARG A 57 -2.93 -3.39 15.90
C ARG A 57 -3.25 -3.11 14.43
N PRO A 58 -4.37 -3.61 13.88
CA PRO A 58 -4.76 -3.34 12.51
C PRO A 58 -4.97 -1.85 12.27
N GLY A 59 -4.65 -1.39 11.06
CA GLY A 59 -4.71 0.03 10.74
C GLY A 59 -4.74 0.34 9.24
N PRO A 60 -5.12 1.58 8.87
CA PRO A 60 -5.22 1.98 7.47
C PRO A 60 -3.85 2.03 6.80
N VAL A 61 -3.81 1.61 5.54
CA VAL A 61 -2.66 1.71 4.64
C VAL A 61 -3.13 2.41 3.36
N VAL A 62 -2.33 3.35 2.87
CA VAL A 62 -2.59 4.12 1.65
C VAL A 62 -1.50 3.85 0.63
N ILE A 63 -1.91 3.56 -0.60
CA ILE A 63 -1.03 3.29 -1.74
C ILE A 63 -1.40 4.23 -2.88
N SER A 64 -0.52 5.17 -3.23
CA SER A 64 -0.68 6.01 -4.41
C SER A 64 -0.07 5.37 -5.65
N LEU A 65 -0.74 5.57 -6.79
CA LEU A 65 -0.47 4.88 -8.05
C LEU A 65 -0.41 5.91 -9.20
N PRO A 66 0.78 6.31 -9.67
CA PRO A 66 0.94 7.18 -10.84
C PRO A 66 0.30 6.55 -12.08
N GLU A 67 -0.39 7.37 -12.88
CA GLU A 67 -1.12 6.88 -14.07
C GLU A 67 -0.20 6.23 -15.12
N ASP A 68 1.02 6.74 -15.28
CA ASP A 68 2.02 6.22 -16.22
C ASP A 68 2.58 4.86 -15.76
N MET A 69 2.77 4.70 -14.45
CA MET A 69 3.10 3.42 -13.85
C MET A 69 1.96 2.41 -14.06
N LEU A 70 0.70 2.81 -13.84
CA LEU A 70 -0.47 1.93 -14.03
C LEU A 70 -0.64 1.42 -15.46
N ALA A 71 -0.19 2.19 -16.45
CA ALA A 71 -0.21 1.79 -17.85
C ALA A 71 0.96 0.86 -18.24
N SER A 72 1.97 0.73 -17.38
CA SER A 72 3.13 -0.13 -17.62
C SER A 72 2.81 -1.60 -17.43
N LEU A 73 3.40 -2.45 -18.26
CA LEU A 73 3.39 -3.90 -18.07
C LEU A 73 4.54 -4.33 -17.16
N ALA A 74 4.28 -5.30 -16.30
CA ALA A 74 5.29 -5.94 -15.48
C ALA A 74 4.98 -7.44 -15.36
N GLU A 75 6.04 -8.25 -15.29
CA GLU A 75 5.91 -9.64 -14.88
C GLU A 75 5.61 -9.70 -13.38
N ALA A 76 4.60 -10.49 -13.01
CA ALA A 76 4.20 -10.66 -11.63
C ALA A 76 4.08 -12.16 -11.30
N PRO A 77 4.51 -12.60 -10.11
CA PRO A 77 4.21 -13.94 -9.64
C PRO A 77 2.70 -14.10 -9.45
N GLU A 78 2.23 -15.35 -9.48
CA GLU A 78 0.85 -15.67 -9.16
C GLU A 78 0.51 -15.21 -7.73
N ALA A 79 -0.60 -14.48 -7.59
CA ALA A 79 -1.02 -13.98 -6.30
C ALA A 79 -1.51 -15.14 -5.42
N LEU A 80 -0.96 -15.24 -4.21
CA LEU A 80 -1.43 -16.20 -3.21
C LEU A 80 -2.62 -15.63 -2.42
N PRO A 81 -3.55 -16.48 -1.96
CA PRO A 81 -4.60 -16.04 -1.05
C PRO A 81 -4.02 -15.46 0.25
N HIS A 82 -4.61 -14.36 0.73
CA HIS A 82 -4.24 -13.81 2.03
C HIS A 82 -4.61 -14.80 3.15
N THR A 83 -3.66 -15.06 4.05
CA THR A 83 -3.90 -15.79 5.30
C THR A 83 -4.19 -14.81 6.42
N PRO A 84 -5.37 -14.87 7.06
CA PRO A 84 -5.69 -14.02 8.21
C PRO A 84 -4.65 -14.19 9.32
N VAL A 85 -4.20 -13.07 9.88
CA VAL A 85 -3.28 -13.05 11.02
C VAL A 85 -4.12 -12.89 12.29
N GLU A 86 -3.95 -13.80 13.26
CA GLU A 86 -4.51 -13.64 14.60
C GLU A 86 -3.87 -12.41 15.26
N THR A 87 -4.70 -11.42 15.58
CA THR A 87 -4.26 -10.12 16.16
C THR A 87 -4.44 -10.08 17.68
N ARG A 88 -4.89 -11.19 18.25
CA ARG A 88 -5.09 -11.44 19.67
C ARG A 88 -4.28 -12.70 20.05
N PRO A 89 -3.98 -12.90 21.34
CA PRO A 89 -3.41 -14.17 21.77
C PRO A 89 -4.35 -15.32 21.43
N GLY A 90 -3.78 -16.39 20.88
CA GLY A 90 -4.52 -17.62 20.61
C GLY A 90 -5.00 -18.28 21.90
N GLU A 91 -6.02 -19.13 21.84
CA GLU A 91 -6.53 -19.84 23.04
C GLU A 91 -5.41 -20.60 23.76
N ALA A 92 -4.53 -21.27 23.01
CA ALA A 92 -3.38 -21.97 23.56
C ALA A 92 -2.35 -21.06 24.26
N GLU A 93 -2.30 -19.77 23.92
CA GLU A 93 -1.42 -18.78 24.55
C GLU A 93 -2.07 -18.12 25.78
N LEU A 94 -3.41 -18.16 25.88
CA LEU A 94 -4.16 -17.66 27.03
C LEU A 94 -4.21 -18.66 28.19
N ASP A 95 -4.09 -19.96 27.88
CA ASP A 95 -4.13 -21.07 28.84
C ASP A 95 -2.75 -21.45 29.42
N ALA A 96 -1.67 -20.76 29.00
CA ALA A 96 -0.29 -20.98 29.42
C ALA A 96 0.17 -19.98 30.52
#